data_AF-A0A916NSW6-F1
#
_entry.id   AF-A0A916NSW6-F1
#
_cell.length_a   1.000
_cell.length_b   1.000
_cell.length_c   1.000
_cell.angle_alpha   90.00
_cell.angle_beta   90.00
_cell.angle_gamma   90.00
#
_symmetry.space_group_name_H-M   'P 1'
#
loop_
_entity.id
_entity.type
_entity.pdbx_description
1 polymer ?
#
loop_
_entity_poly.entity_id
_entity_poly.type
_entity_poly.pdbx_seq_one_letter_code
_entity_poly.pdbx_strand_id
1 'polypeptide(L)'
;MKNLKITKVLRGLAIYFEEAGIEAWARATDKLTGSSIIFILDNEILTVQQVNSKITNGASAFWKSDLDDQDWKRIMKMVKNS
;
A
#
# COMPACT_ATOMS: atom_id res chain seq x y z
N MET A 1 -19.40 -16.69 23.98
CA MET A 1 -18.92 -16.30 22.63
C MET A 1 -19.20 -14.82 22.44
N LYS A 2 -18.17 -13.97 22.30
CA LYS A 2 -18.38 -12.54 22.01
C LYS A 2 -18.68 -12.41 20.51
N ASN A 3 -19.87 -11.90 20.18
CA ASN A 3 -20.24 -11.57 18.81
C ASN A 3 -19.26 -10.52 18.27
N LEU A 4 -18.51 -10.88 17.22
CA LEU A 4 -17.63 -9.95 16.52
C LEU A 4 -18.51 -8.97 15.76
N LYS A 5 -18.71 -7.77 16.31
CA LYS A 5 -19.44 -6.70 15.63
C LYS A 5 -18.48 -6.07 14.63
N ILE A 6 -18.64 -6.38 13.33
CA ILE A 6 -17.87 -5.70 12.28
C ILE A 6 -18.37 -4.26 12.23
N THR A 7 -17.57 -3.33 12.79
CA THR A 7 -17.95 -1.92 12.95
C THR A 7 -17.47 -1.03 11.79
N LYS A 8 -16.59 -1.54 10.91
CA LYS A 8 -16.04 -0.76 9.79
C LYS A 8 -15.69 -1.66 8.61
N VAL A 9 -16.25 -1.37 7.43
CA VAL A 9 -15.80 -1.96 6.17
C VAL A 9 -14.53 -1.22 5.75
N LEU A 10 -13.39 -1.91 5.75
CA LEU A 10 -12.14 -1.35 5.26
C LEU A 10 -12.17 -1.35 3.73
N ARG A 11 -12.03 -0.15 3.14
CA ARG A 11 -11.80 0.01 1.69
C ARG A 11 -10.30 0.10 1.46
N GLY A 12 -9.81 -0.61 0.46
CA GLY A 12 -8.40 -0.60 0.10
C GLY A 12 -8.20 -0.71 -1.40
N LEU A 13 -7.01 -0.34 -1.84
CA LEU A 13 -6.52 -0.49 -3.20
C LEU A 13 -5.31 -1.42 -3.15
N ALA A 14 -5.34 -2.50 -3.93
CA ALA A 14 -4.19 -3.36 -4.13
C ALA A 14 -3.47 -2.96 -5.42
N ILE A 15 -2.14 -2.96 -5.39
CA ILE A 15 -1.25 -2.73 -6.52
C ILE A 15 -0.45 -4.01 -6.72
N TYR A 16 -0.43 -4.49 -7.96
CA TYR A 16 0.31 -5.66 -8.38
C TYR A 16 1.39 -5.23 -9.35
N PHE A 17 2.63 -5.64 -9.09
CA PHE A 17 3.76 -5.38 -9.96
C PHE A 17 3.84 -6.44 -11.06
N GLU A 18 4.28 -6.03 -12.25
CA GLU A 18 4.72 -6.96 -13.30
C GLU A 18 6.01 -7.68 -12.89
N GLU A 19 6.35 -8.78 -13.56
CA GLU A 19 7.44 -9.70 -13.18
C GLU A 19 8.77 -8.99 -12.81
N ALA A 20 9.23 -8.05 -13.65
CA ALA A 20 10.44 -7.27 -13.36
C ALA A 20 10.31 -6.44 -12.07
N GLY A 21 9.12 -5.89 -11.82
CA GLY A 21 8.78 -5.16 -10.61
C GLY A 21 8.64 -6.06 -9.38
N ILE A 22 8.13 -7.28 -9.53
CA ILE A 22 8.04 -8.27 -8.43
C ILE A 22 9.44 -8.52 -7.86
N GLU A 23 10.42 -8.80 -8.71
CA GLU A 23 11.77 -9.07 -8.24
C GLU A 23 12.44 -7.84 -7.61
N ALA A 24 12.27 -6.66 -8.23
CA ALA A 24 12.82 -5.43 -7.70
C ALA A 24 12.24 -5.11 -6.33
N TRP A 25 10.92 -5.27 -6.17
CA TRP A 25 10.21 -5.05 -4.93
C TRP A 25 10.60 -6.05 -3.84
N ALA A 26 10.74 -7.33 -4.21
CA ALA A 26 11.22 -8.37 -3.31
C ALA A 26 12.64 -8.06 -2.82
N ARG A 27 13.55 -7.63 -3.70
CA ARG A 27 14.91 -7.23 -3.31
C ARG A 27 14.93 -5.99 -2.40
N ALA A 28 14.07 -5.00 -2.68
CA ALA A 28 14.00 -3.78 -1.88
C ALA A 28 13.47 -4.04 -0.46
N THR A 29 12.37 -4.76 -0.35
CA THR A 29 11.73 -5.07 0.95
C THR A 29 12.58 -6.00 1.82
N ASP A 30 13.32 -6.94 1.23
CA ASP A 30 14.28 -7.78 1.94
C ASP A 30 15.35 -6.93 2.63
N LYS A 31 16.01 -6.04 1.86
CA LYS A 31 17.06 -5.15 2.34
C LYS A 31 16.58 -4.13 3.39
N LEU A 32 15.32 -3.74 3.33
CA LEU A 32 14.74 -2.71 4.19
C LEU A 32 13.96 -3.27 5.38
N THR A 33 14.02 -4.58 5.65
CA THR A 33 13.34 -5.19 6.80
C THR A 33 13.71 -4.46 8.11
N GLY A 34 12.70 -4.09 8.89
CA GLY A 34 12.83 -3.30 10.11
C GLY A 34 12.89 -1.79 9.89
N SER A 35 13.00 -1.32 8.65
CA SER A 35 13.00 0.10 8.27
C SER A 35 11.61 0.56 7.81
N SER A 36 11.48 1.86 7.54
CA SER A 36 10.28 2.45 6.96
C SER A 36 10.43 2.65 5.45
N ILE A 37 9.34 2.41 4.71
CA ILE A 37 9.19 2.76 3.31
C ILE A 37 8.17 3.89 3.16
N ILE A 38 8.47 4.83 2.28
CA ILE A 38 7.59 5.96 1.96
C ILE A 38 6.93 5.71 0.61
N PHE A 39 5.63 5.96 0.53
CA PHE A 39 4.92 6.03 -0.75
C PHE A 39 4.70 7.50 -1.10
N ILE A 40 5.13 7.89 -2.30
CA ILE A 40 5.08 9.26 -2.78
C ILE A 40 4.12 9.35 -3.96
N LEU A 41 3.29 10.38 -3.98
CA LEU A 41 2.45 10.76 -5.12
C LEU A 41 2.55 12.26 -5.37
N ASP A 42 2.79 12.68 -6.61
CA ASP A 42 2.99 14.09 -7.01
C ASP A 42 3.98 14.86 -6.10
N ASN A 43 5.10 14.24 -5.75
CA ASN A 43 6.12 14.74 -4.82
C ASN A 43 5.68 14.92 -3.35
N GLU A 44 4.52 14.38 -2.97
CA GLU A 44 4.02 14.40 -1.59
C GLU A 44 4.07 13.00 -0.97
N ILE A 45 4.45 12.91 0.31
CA ILE A 45 4.44 11.65 1.06
C ILE A 45 2.99 11.31 1.41
N LEU A 46 2.48 10.21 0.85
CA LEU A 46 1.14 9.71 1.15
C LEU A 46 1.10 8.90 2.43
N THR A 47 2.05 7.98 2.60
CA THR A 47 2.11 7.12 3.77
C THR A 47 3.52 6.65 4.03
N VAL A 48 3.79 6.34 5.30
CA VAL A 48 5.04 5.77 5.78
C VAL A 48 4.70 4.46 6.46
N GLN A 49 5.21 3.36 5.92
CA GLN A 49 4.89 2.02 6.39
C GLN A 49 6.16 1.29 6.85
N GLN A 50 6.05 0.51 7.92
CA GLN A 50 7.16 -0.32 8.36
C GLN A 50 7.25 -1.58 7.50
N VAL A 51 8.45 -1.90 7.03
CA VAL A 51 8.72 -3.14 6.30
C VAL A 51 9.00 -4.25 7.31
N ASN A 52 8.03 -5.13 7.48
CA ASN A 52 8.13 -6.22 8.47
C ASN A 52 8.84 -7.46 7.92
N SER A 53 8.81 -7.66 6.60
CA SER A 53 9.45 -8.77 5.93
C SER A 53 9.59 -8.51 4.43
N LYS A 54 10.41 -9.34 3.77
CA LYS A 54 10.44 -9.45 2.31
C LYS A 54 9.05 -9.75 1.74
N ILE A 55 8.67 -9.04 0.68
CA ILE A 55 7.43 -9.25 -0.07
C ILE A 55 7.75 -9.99 -1.37
N THR A 56 7.27 -11.23 -1.51
CA THR A 56 7.63 -12.11 -2.65
C THR A 56 6.57 -12.17 -3.75
N ASN A 57 5.32 -11.85 -3.44
CA ASN A 57 4.20 -11.93 -4.39
C ASN A 57 4.01 -10.66 -5.22
N GLY A 58 4.88 -9.65 -5.05
CA GLY A 58 4.82 -8.42 -5.83
C GLY A 58 3.53 -7.62 -5.63
N ALA A 59 2.95 -7.68 -4.44
CA ALA A 59 1.76 -6.90 -4.10
C ALA A 59 2.09 -5.80 -3.07
N SER A 60 1.38 -4.69 -3.16
CA SER A 60 1.30 -3.66 -2.13
C SER A 60 -0.15 -3.19 -2.01
N ALA A 61 -0.50 -2.58 -0.88
CA ALA A 61 -1.86 -2.10 -0.67
C ALA A 61 -1.89 -0.78 0.08
N PHE A 62 -2.89 0.03 -0.24
CA PHE A 62 -3.25 1.23 0.48
C PHE A 62 -4.62 1.06 1.12
N TRP A 63 -4.72 1.34 2.41
CA TRP A 63 -6.01 1.39 3.08
C TRP A 63 -6.55 2.81 3.06
N LYS A 64 -7.85 2.97 2.79
CA LYS A 64 -8.53 4.27 2.88
C LYS A 64 -8.42 4.88 4.28
N SER A 65 -8.30 4.04 5.32
CA SER A 65 -8.14 4.48 6.70
C SER A 65 -6.87 5.26 6.95
N ASP A 66 -5.85 5.04 6.12
CA ASP A 66 -4.50 5.59 6.31
C ASP A 66 -4.30 6.87 5.49
N LEU A 67 -5.34 7.28 4.76
CA LEU A 67 -5.34 8.39 3.83
C LEU A 67 -6.52 9.31 4.11
N ASP A 68 -6.32 10.61 3.92
CA ASP A 68 -7.44 11.54 3.94
C ASP A 68 -8.34 11.35 2.69
N ASP A 69 -9.46 12.07 2.64
CA ASP A 69 -10.40 11.95 1.53
C ASP A 69 -9.89 12.59 0.23
N GLN A 70 -8.96 13.54 0.32
CA GLN A 70 -8.38 14.22 -0.84
C GLN A 70 -7.38 13.31 -1.54
N ASP A 71 -6.45 12.72 -0.80
CA ASP A 71 -5.46 11.77 -1.30
C ASP A 71 -6.11 10.51 -1.86
N TRP A 72 -7.12 9.98 -1.17
CA TRP A 72 -7.88 8.86 -1.71
C TRP A 72 -8.56 9.19 -3.05
N LYS A 73 -9.18 10.38 -3.17
CA LYS A 73 -9.78 10.81 -4.44
C LYS A 73 -8.74 10.95 -5.54
N ARG A 74 -7.54 11.45 -5.23
CA ARG A 74 -6.43 11.57 -6.20
C ARG A 74 -5.99 10.21 -6.71
N ILE A 75 -5.70 9.27 -5.80
CA ILE A 75 -5.33 7.89 -6.15
C ILE A 75 -6.40 7.24 -7.02
N MET A 76 -7.67 7.31 -6.60
CA MET A 76 -8.78 6.71 -7.35
C MET A 76 -9.00 7.36 -8.72
N LYS A 77 -8.68 8.65 -8.88
CA LYS A 77 -8.73 9.33 -10.19
C LYS A 77 -7.66 8.79 -11.13
N MET A 78 -6.45 8.51 -10.63
CA MET A 78 -5.38 7.94 -11.44
C MET A 78 -5.70 6.53 -11.90
N VAL A 79 -6.16 5.67 -10.99
CA VAL A 79 -6.52 4.27 -11.30
C VAL A 79 -7.67 4.18 -12.31
N LYS A 80 -8.59 5.14 -12.33
CA LYS A 80 -9.68 5.17 -13.32
C LYS A 80 -9.21 5.56 -14.73
N ASN A 81 -8.04 6.16 -14.84
CA ASN A 81 -7.49 6.69 -16.08
C ASN A 81 -6.28 5.88 -16.60
N SER A 82 -5.88 4.82 -15.87
CA SER A 82 -4.86 3.84 -16.26
C SER A 82 -5.49 2.63 -16.92
#